data_AF-A0A922ELK1-F1
#
_entry.id   AF-A0A922ELK1-F1
#
_cell.length_a   1.000
_cell.length_b   1.000
_cell.length_c   1.000
_cell.angle_alpha   90.00
_cell.angle_beta   90.00
_cell.angle_gamma   90.00
#
_symmetry.space_group_name_H-M   'P 1'
#
loop_
_entity.id
_entity.type
_entity.pdbx_description
1 polymer ?
#
loop_
_entity_poly.entity_id
_entity_poly.type
_entity_poly.pdbx_seq_one_letter_code
_entity_poly.pdbx_strand_id
1 'polypeptide(L)'
;MYSSVFGGITTDPAAMVIPIDDHMVHRGHGVFDTAAIMDGYLYELDQHLDRILRSASMAKIELPYDRERIRRILIQTVSASKCRKGSLRYWLSAGPGDFQLSPSGCNQPALYAVVIQDQTPFDSKGIKVITSSVPIKPPQFATMKSVNYLPNVLSRMEAEENDAYAAIWLDGEGIVAEGPNMNVAFVTKDKELLMPNFDNILSGCTAKRVLTLANELVREGKLQGVKVRNVTVDEGKKSNEMMLIGSGVLVRPVIQWDEQVIGDGKEGPVALNLLSLIIEDMKSGPPTVRVPVPY
;
A
#
# COMPACT_ATOMS: atom_id res chain seq x y z
N MET A 1 10.49 12.49 12.60
CA MET A 1 10.28 12.89 11.20
C MET A 1 11.60 13.32 10.60
N TYR A 2 11.81 13.13 9.30
CA TYR A 2 12.82 13.81 8.50
C TYR A 2 12.14 14.81 7.57
N SER A 3 12.78 15.95 7.36
CA SER A 3 12.39 16.95 6.36
C SER A 3 13.64 17.54 5.72
N SER A 4 13.76 17.44 4.39
CA SER A 4 14.85 18.08 3.65
C SER A 4 14.75 19.60 3.68
N VAL A 5 13.53 20.15 3.84
CA VAL A 5 13.31 21.61 4.00
C VAL A 5 13.79 22.10 5.36
N PHE A 6 13.53 21.34 6.43
CA PHE A 6 14.12 21.60 7.75
C PHE A 6 15.62 21.33 7.79
N GLY A 7 16.09 20.42 6.92
CA GLY A 7 17.50 20.03 6.80
C GLY A 7 17.92 18.87 7.72
N GLY A 8 16.97 18.09 8.27
CA GLY A 8 17.33 17.03 9.22
C GLY A 8 16.19 16.21 9.80
N ILE A 9 16.55 15.38 10.78
CA ILE A 9 15.63 14.56 11.58
C ILE A 9 15.23 15.36 12.82
N THR A 10 13.94 15.34 13.15
CA THR A 10 13.39 15.94 14.37
C THR A 10 12.38 15.00 15.04
N THR A 11 12.34 15.02 16.37
CA THR A 11 11.30 14.39 17.19
C THR A 11 10.31 15.41 17.75
N ASP A 12 10.55 16.71 17.55
CA ASP A 12 9.65 17.78 17.97
C ASP A 12 8.44 17.88 17.02
N PRO A 13 7.20 17.62 17.49
CA PRO A 13 6.00 17.75 16.67
C PRO A 13 5.80 19.14 16.05
N ALA A 14 6.26 20.21 16.72
CA ALA A 14 6.14 21.57 16.19
C ALA A 14 7.01 21.81 14.94
N ALA A 15 8.09 21.03 14.79
CA ALA A 15 8.95 21.03 13.61
C ALA A 15 8.46 20.06 12.51
N MET A 16 7.38 19.31 12.75
CA MET A 16 6.77 18.40 11.77
C MET A 16 5.81 19.14 10.83
N VAL A 17 6.33 20.14 10.14
CA VAL A 17 5.56 21.01 9.25
C VAL A 17 5.96 20.82 7.79
N ILE A 18 5.00 21.06 6.90
CA ILE A 18 5.20 21.16 5.45
C ILE A 18 4.88 22.60 5.06
N PRO A 19 5.73 23.28 4.27
CA PRO A 19 5.42 24.62 3.78
C PRO A 19 4.11 24.64 2.99
N ILE A 20 3.27 25.67 3.21
CA ILE A 20 1.97 25.78 2.52
C ILE A 20 2.11 26.00 1.01
N ASP A 21 3.24 26.58 0.60
CA ASP A 21 3.69 26.80 -0.77
C ASP A 21 4.42 25.59 -1.37
N ASP A 22 4.47 24.46 -0.65
CA ASP A 22 4.89 23.20 -1.24
C ASP A 22 3.81 22.68 -2.21
N HIS A 23 4.22 22.42 -3.46
CA HIS A 23 3.32 22.04 -4.54
C HIS A 23 2.53 20.74 -4.25
N MET A 24 3.03 19.87 -3.37
CA MET A 24 2.30 18.70 -2.89
C MET A 24 1.04 19.09 -2.10
N VAL A 25 1.08 20.20 -1.35
CA VAL A 25 -0.04 20.67 -0.49
C VAL A 25 -1.16 21.27 -1.32
N HIS A 26 -0.84 22.18 -2.24
CA HIS A 26 -1.86 22.96 -2.96
C HIS A 26 -2.13 22.48 -4.39
N ARG A 27 -1.36 21.52 -4.92
CA ARG A 27 -1.61 20.88 -6.25
C ARG A 27 -1.64 19.36 -6.21
N GLY A 28 -1.27 18.72 -5.09
CA GLY A 28 -1.10 17.27 -5.05
C GLY A 28 0.09 16.77 -5.87
N HIS A 29 1.07 17.63 -6.20
CA HIS A 29 2.27 17.26 -6.96
C HIS A 29 3.33 16.58 -6.07
N GLY A 30 2.96 15.41 -5.55
CA GLY A 30 3.79 14.60 -4.68
C GLY A 30 3.45 13.11 -4.76
N VAL A 31 4.41 12.29 -4.40
CA VAL A 31 4.27 10.83 -4.29
C VAL A 31 4.70 10.36 -2.92
N PHE A 32 4.21 9.19 -2.50
CA PHE A 32 4.55 8.64 -1.19
C PHE A 32 4.62 7.12 -1.20
N ASP A 33 5.29 6.58 -0.21
CA ASP A 33 5.26 5.14 0.05
C ASP A 33 5.29 4.86 1.56
N THR A 34 5.10 3.60 1.94
CA THR A 34 5.06 3.16 3.34
C THR A 34 5.67 1.76 3.45
N ALA A 35 6.75 1.64 4.22
CA ALA A 35 7.35 0.36 4.59
C ALA A 35 6.99 0.02 6.04
N ALA A 36 6.71 -1.25 6.32
CA ALA A 36 6.43 -1.70 7.68
C ALA A 36 7.73 -1.82 8.49
N ILE A 37 7.64 -1.55 9.80
CA ILE A 37 8.70 -1.79 10.77
C ILE A 37 8.25 -2.98 11.63
N MET A 38 9.06 -4.03 11.67
CA MET A 38 8.80 -5.22 12.48
C MET A 38 10.09 -5.72 13.13
N ASP A 39 10.06 -5.92 14.45
CA ASP A 39 11.17 -6.43 15.26
C ASP A 39 12.52 -5.74 14.98
N GLY A 40 12.47 -4.44 14.66
CA GLY A 40 13.66 -3.65 14.35
C GLY A 40 14.16 -3.72 12.90
N TYR A 41 13.35 -4.24 11.99
CA TYR A 41 13.64 -4.33 10.56
C TYR A 41 12.62 -3.52 9.76
N LEU A 42 13.08 -2.89 8.68
CA LEU A 42 12.21 -2.36 7.64
C LEU A 42 11.91 -3.46 6.62
N TYR A 43 10.64 -3.81 6.49
CA TYR A 43 10.18 -4.87 5.58
C TYR A 43 9.98 -4.32 4.17
N GLU A 44 10.53 -5.04 3.19
CA GLU A 44 10.52 -4.72 1.75
C GLU A 44 10.94 -3.28 1.40
N LEU A 45 11.83 -2.66 2.20
CA LEU A 45 12.22 -1.25 2.03
C LEU A 45 12.72 -0.96 0.61
N ASP A 46 13.57 -1.83 0.07
CA ASP A 46 14.15 -1.65 -1.25
C ASP A 46 13.08 -1.74 -2.36
N GLN A 47 12.08 -2.61 -2.21
CA GLN A 47 10.95 -2.74 -3.14
C GLN A 47 10.02 -1.52 -3.07
N HIS A 48 9.78 -1.00 -1.86
CA HIS A 48 9.02 0.24 -1.65
C HIS A 48 9.77 1.46 -2.21
N LEU A 49 11.11 1.51 -2.05
CA LEU A 49 11.95 2.56 -2.64
C LEU A 49 11.88 2.52 -4.17
N ASP A 50 12.02 1.34 -4.78
CA ASP A 50 11.93 1.25 -6.24
C ASP A 50 10.56 1.71 -6.75
N ARG A 51 9.48 1.47 -5.98
CA ARG A 51 8.13 1.94 -6.33
C ARG A 51 7.96 3.45 -6.18
N ILE A 52 8.46 4.07 -5.12
CA ILE A 52 8.35 5.54 -4.99
C ILE A 52 9.14 6.24 -6.10
N LEU A 53 10.30 5.70 -6.48
CA LEU A 53 11.16 6.28 -7.52
C LEU A 53 10.50 6.18 -8.90
N ARG A 54 9.85 5.04 -9.21
CA ARG A 54 9.00 4.93 -10.39
C ARG A 54 7.83 5.92 -10.35
N SER A 55 7.17 6.05 -9.21
CA SER A 55 6.07 7.02 -9.03
C SER A 55 6.54 8.46 -9.24
N ALA A 56 7.70 8.83 -8.69
CA ALA A 56 8.31 10.15 -8.87
C ALA A 56 8.65 10.43 -10.34
N SER A 57 9.22 9.43 -11.04
CA SER A 57 9.50 9.53 -12.47
C SER A 57 8.22 9.75 -13.30
N MET A 58 7.15 8.98 -13.02
CA MET A 58 5.85 9.16 -13.68
C MET A 58 5.22 10.53 -13.38
N ALA A 59 5.40 11.03 -12.15
CA ALA A 59 4.95 12.36 -11.74
C ALA A 59 5.82 13.50 -12.28
N LYS A 60 6.98 13.21 -12.89
CA LYS A 60 8.00 14.20 -13.26
C LYS A 60 8.53 15.00 -12.07
N ILE A 61 8.67 14.34 -10.92
CA ILE A 61 9.30 14.91 -9.72
C ILE A 61 10.79 14.57 -9.76
N GLU A 62 11.64 15.60 -9.73
CA GLU A 62 13.07 15.42 -9.56
C GLU A 62 13.41 14.89 -8.16
N LEU A 63 14.50 14.13 -8.06
CA LEU A 63 14.90 13.56 -6.78
C LEU A 63 15.84 14.54 -6.05
N PRO A 64 15.57 14.86 -4.76
CA PRO A 64 16.48 15.71 -3.99
C PRO A 64 17.82 15.02 -3.72
N TYR A 65 17.84 13.68 -3.74
CA TYR A 65 19.00 12.85 -3.47
C TYR A 65 18.96 11.59 -4.33
N ASP A 66 20.11 10.94 -4.52
CA ASP A 66 20.17 9.60 -5.11
C ASP A 66 19.47 8.54 -4.24
N ARG A 67 19.12 7.40 -4.85
CA ARG A 67 18.44 6.26 -4.22
C ARG A 67 19.10 5.84 -2.90
N GLU A 68 20.44 5.73 -2.88
CA GLU A 68 21.17 5.23 -1.72
C GLU A 68 21.17 6.25 -0.57
N ARG A 69 21.24 7.54 -0.88
CA ARG A 69 21.11 8.59 0.11
C ARG A 69 19.70 8.67 0.68
N ILE A 70 18.66 8.55 -0.14
CA ILE A 70 17.27 8.44 0.34
C ILE A 70 17.15 7.24 1.29
N ARG A 71 17.62 6.06 0.86
CA ARG A 71 17.60 4.83 1.67
C ARG A 71 18.28 5.03 3.03
N ARG A 72 19.48 5.61 3.06
CA ARG A 72 20.19 5.91 4.32
C ARG A 72 19.41 6.85 5.23
N ILE A 73 18.86 7.94 4.68
CA ILE A 73 18.04 8.91 5.43
C ILE A 73 16.84 8.21 6.08
N LEU A 74 16.13 7.37 5.32
CA LEU A 74 14.99 6.61 5.80
C LEU A 74 15.35 5.68 6.97
N ILE A 75 16.45 4.92 6.85
CA ILE A 75 16.95 4.03 7.91
C ILE A 75 17.35 4.85 9.15
N GLN A 76 18.07 5.95 8.97
CA GLN A 76 18.47 6.85 10.06
C GLN A 76 17.26 7.47 10.77
N THR A 77 16.20 7.81 10.02
CA THR A 77 14.95 8.35 10.57
C THR A 77 14.28 7.32 11.49
N VAL A 78 14.24 6.05 11.09
CA VAL A 78 13.71 4.96 11.91
C VAL A 78 14.59 4.70 13.13
N SER A 79 15.90 4.63 12.96
CA SER A 79 16.87 4.48 14.05
C SER A 79 16.67 5.57 15.12
N ALA A 80 16.64 6.85 14.72
CA ALA A 80 16.47 7.98 15.63
C ALA A 80 15.14 7.94 16.40
N SER A 81 14.08 7.36 15.80
CA SER A 81 12.77 7.21 16.45
C SER A 81 12.73 6.14 17.55
N LYS A 82 13.69 5.20 17.57
CA LYS A 82 13.69 3.99 18.41
C LYS A 82 12.47 3.06 18.23
N CYS A 83 11.61 3.33 17.25
CA CYS A 83 10.42 2.53 16.95
C CYS A 83 10.82 1.18 16.38
N ARG A 84 10.39 0.07 17.01
CA ARG A 84 10.68 -1.31 16.58
C ARG A 84 9.49 -2.02 15.93
N LYS A 85 8.28 -1.47 16.06
CA LYS A 85 7.05 -1.98 15.45
C LYS A 85 6.14 -0.81 15.10
N GLY A 86 5.76 -0.73 13.82
CA GLY A 86 5.02 0.39 13.26
C GLY A 86 5.22 0.51 11.75
N SER A 87 5.27 1.72 11.23
CA SER A 87 5.56 1.98 9.81
C SER A 87 6.41 3.22 9.60
N LEU A 88 7.17 3.21 8.52
CA LEU A 88 7.85 4.38 7.97
C LEU A 88 7.08 4.83 6.74
N ARG A 89 6.49 6.02 6.79
CA ARG A 89 5.84 6.66 5.64
C ARG A 89 6.68 7.83 5.16
N TYR A 90 6.84 7.98 3.85
CA TYR A 90 7.72 9.00 3.28
C TYR A 90 7.19 9.51 1.95
N TRP A 91 7.54 10.75 1.63
CA TRP A 91 7.02 11.51 0.52
C TRP A 91 8.15 12.16 -0.28
N LEU A 92 7.98 12.22 -1.60
CA LEU A 92 8.74 13.08 -2.50
C LEU A 92 7.78 14.13 -3.06
N SER A 93 8.15 15.41 -2.96
CA SER A 93 7.40 16.53 -3.50
C SER A 93 8.23 17.26 -4.56
N ALA A 94 7.56 17.90 -5.52
CA ALA A 94 8.17 18.91 -6.37
C ALA A 94 8.72 20.11 -5.57
N GLY A 95 8.21 20.33 -4.36
CA GLY A 95 8.78 21.20 -3.34
C GLY A 95 8.13 22.59 -3.23
N PRO A 96 8.64 23.44 -2.32
CA PRO A 96 8.17 24.82 -2.12
C PRO A 96 8.49 25.74 -3.30
N GLY A 97 7.56 26.63 -3.62
CA GLY A 97 7.70 27.56 -4.74
C GLY A 97 6.62 28.64 -4.77
N ASP A 98 6.20 29.00 -5.98
CA ASP A 98 5.01 29.82 -6.16
C ASP A 98 3.72 28.97 -6.22
N PHE A 99 2.57 29.65 -6.30
CA PHE A 99 1.28 28.99 -6.39
C PHE A 99 0.81 28.76 -7.84
N GLN A 100 1.70 28.69 -8.84
CA GLN A 100 1.30 28.41 -10.22
C GLN A 100 0.96 26.92 -10.41
N LEU A 101 0.68 26.51 -11.65
CA LEU A 101 0.53 25.09 -12.01
C LEU A 101 1.87 24.46 -12.41
N SER A 102 2.75 25.26 -13.00
CA SER A 102 4.07 24.80 -13.45
C SER A 102 4.99 24.62 -12.25
N PRO A 103 5.69 23.48 -12.10
CA PRO A 103 6.69 23.29 -11.05
C PRO A 103 7.99 24.07 -11.33
N SER A 104 8.09 24.82 -12.44
CA SER A 104 9.28 25.63 -12.75
C SER A 104 9.57 26.73 -11.73
N GLY A 105 8.55 27.14 -10.94
CA GLY A 105 8.71 28.06 -9.81
C GLY A 105 9.06 27.36 -8.50
N CYS A 106 9.11 26.02 -8.45
CA CYS A 106 9.58 25.29 -7.28
C CYS A 106 11.10 25.41 -7.15
N ASN A 107 11.57 25.73 -5.95
CA ASN A 107 13.00 25.97 -5.71
C ASN A 107 13.81 24.67 -5.79
N GLN A 108 13.39 23.66 -5.03
CA GLN A 108 14.01 22.33 -4.97
C GLN A 108 12.98 21.28 -4.56
N PRO A 109 13.07 20.04 -5.08
CA PRO A 109 12.23 18.94 -4.62
C PRO A 109 12.50 18.62 -3.14
N ALA A 110 11.48 18.10 -2.46
CA ALA A 110 11.55 17.82 -1.03
C ALA A 110 11.35 16.34 -0.70
N LEU A 111 12.06 15.85 0.31
CA LEU A 111 11.88 14.54 0.93
C LEU A 111 11.38 14.71 2.36
N TYR A 112 10.26 14.08 2.66
CA TYR A 112 9.70 14.01 4.01
C TYR A 112 9.59 12.55 4.45
N ALA A 113 9.81 12.26 5.72
CA ALA A 113 9.58 10.92 6.27
C ALA A 113 9.08 10.96 7.70
N VAL A 114 8.07 10.18 8.03
CA VAL A 114 7.48 10.07 9.37
C VAL A 114 7.49 8.60 9.78
N VAL A 115 7.91 8.38 11.02
CA VAL A 115 7.80 7.07 11.67
C VAL A 115 6.53 7.10 12.52
N ILE A 116 5.67 6.11 12.31
CA ILE A 116 4.39 5.98 12.97
C ILE A 116 4.47 4.70 13.79
N GLN A 117 4.49 4.83 15.12
CA GLN A 117 4.46 3.67 16.00
C GLN A 117 3.05 3.07 16.00
N ASP A 118 2.97 1.76 15.80
CA ASP A 118 1.72 1.02 15.86
C ASP A 118 1.99 -0.35 16.48
N GLN A 119 1.30 -0.63 17.59
CA GLN A 119 1.43 -1.89 18.32
C GLN A 119 0.22 -2.80 18.11
N THR A 120 -0.77 -2.36 17.34
CA THR A 120 -2.01 -3.09 17.09
C THR A 120 -1.70 -4.52 16.64
N PRO A 121 -2.32 -5.53 17.26
CA PRO A 121 -2.18 -6.91 16.81
C PRO A 121 -2.71 -7.08 15.39
N PHE A 122 -2.18 -8.06 14.67
CA PHE A 122 -2.78 -8.46 13.41
C PHE A 122 -4.17 -9.02 13.67
N ASP A 123 -5.12 -8.56 12.88
CA ASP A 123 -6.53 -8.94 12.99
C ASP A 123 -6.93 -9.68 11.73
N SER A 124 -7.37 -10.93 11.90
CA SER A 124 -7.80 -11.82 10.84
C SER A 124 -9.31 -11.92 10.70
N LYS A 125 -10.09 -11.17 11.51
CA LYS A 125 -11.56 -11.18 11.47
C LYS A 125 -12.07 -10.88 10.06
N GLY A 126 -13.07 -11.64 9.64
CA GLY A 126 -13.77 -11.48 8.38
C GLY A 126 -14.47 -10.13 8.30
N ILE A 127 -14.35 -9.49 7.15
CA ILE A 127 -14.92 -8.16 6.89
C ILE A 127 -15.96 -8.21 5.77
N LYS A 128 -16.82 -7.19 5.75
CA LYS A 128 -17.71 -6.88 4.63
C LYS A 128 -17.06 -5.83 3.74
N VAL A 129 -17.25 -5.95 2.43
CA VAL A 129 -16.89 -4.91 1.45
C VAL A 129 -18.09 -4.59 0.58
N ILE A 130 -18.08 -3.40 -0.02
CA ILE A 130 -19.08 -2.99 -1.01
C ILE A 130 -18.42 -2.66 -2.33
N THR A 131 -19.18 -2.54 -3.40
CA THR A 131 -18.74 -1.96 -4.68
C THR A 131 -18.83 -0.44 -4.58
N SER A 132 -17.74 0.26 -4.90
CA SER A 132 -17.71 1.73 -4.78
C SER A 132 -18.49 2.41 -5.91
N SER A 133 -19.31 3.41 -5.58
CA SER A 133 -19.88 4.33 -6.59
C SER A 133 -18.92 5.49 -6.91
N VAL A 134 -17.94 5.74 -6.05
CA VAL A 134 -16.86 6.69 -6.32
C VAL A 134 -16.00 6.14 -7.48
N PRO A 135 -15.77 6.91 -8.56
CA PRO A 135 -15.00 6.41 -9.70
C PRO A 135 -13.53 6.18 -9.32
N ILE A 136 -12.94 5.12 -9.86
CA ILE A 136 -11.51 4.87 -9.77
C ILE A 136 -10.73 6.00 -10.48
N LYS A 137 -9.48 6.21 -10.04
CA LYS A 137 -8.55 7.09 -10.75
C LYS A 137 -8.27 6.53 -12.15
N PRO A 138 -8.05 7.39 -13.17
CA PRO A 138 -7.54 6.93 -14.46
C PRO A 138 -6.22 6.14 -14.29
N PRO A 139 -5.93 5.15 -15.15
CA PRO A 139 -4.81 4.21 -14.96
C PRO A 139 -3.45 4.87 -14.67
N GLN A 140 -3.16 5.99 -15.33
CA GLN A 140 -1.93 6.77 -15.10
C GLN A 140 -1.76 7.22 -13.63
N PHE A 141 -2.85 7.59 -12.97
CA PHE A 141 -2.87 8.02 -11.57
C PHE A 141 -3.10 6.88 -10.59
N ALA A 142 -3.74 5.78 -11.03
CA ALA A 142 -3.99 4.59 -10.20
C ALA A 142 -2.71 3.78 -9.97
N THR A 143 -1.89 3.61 -11.02
CA THR A 143 -0.62 2.87 -10.97
C THR A 143 0.51 3.63 -10.26
N MET A 144 0.32 4.94 -10.04
CA MET A 144 1.24 5.81 -9.33
C MET A 144 0.79 6.04 -7.88
N LYS A 145 1.68 5.81 -6.91
CA LYS A 145 1.37 6.08 -5.50
C LYS A 145 1.53 7.58 -5.17
N SER A 146 0.62 8.40 -5.68
CA SER A 146 0.61 9.86 -5.48
C SER A 146 -0.15 10.29 -4.21
N VAL A 147 0.00 11.55 -3.80
CA VAL A 147 -0.80 12.12 -2.69
C VAL A 147 -2.23 12.48 -3.06
N ASN A 148 -2.64 12.31 -4.33
CA ASN A 148 -3.99 12.59 -4.81
C ASN A 148 -4.96 11.50 -4.33
N TYR A 149 -5.25 11.49 -3.03
CA TYR A 149 -5.98 10.42 -2.33
C TYR A 149 -7.46 10.76 -2.04
N LEU A 150 -7.97 11.89 -2.53
CA LEU A 150 -9.38 12.25 -2.33
C LEU A 150 -10.36 11.15 -2.80
N PRO A 151 -10.19 10.50 -3.98
CA PRO A 151 -11.04 9.37 -4.34
C PRO A 151 -10.98 8.23 -3.33
N ASN A 152 -9.79 7.92 -2.80
CA ASN A 152 -9.60 6.87 -1.79
C ASN A 152 -10.31 7.21 -0.47
N VAL A 153 -10.29 8.48 -0.07
CA VAL A 153 -11.00 8.96 1.12
C VAL A 153 -12.51 8.84 0.92
N LEU A 154 -13.04 9.32 -0.21
CA LEU A 154 -14.48 9.24 -0.51
C LEU A 154 -14.97 7.79 -0.58
N SER A 155 -14.21 6.90 -1.21
CA SER A 155 -14.52 5.47 -1.29
C SER A 155 -14.48 4.78 0.09
N ARG A 156 -13.57 5.21 0.97
CA ARG A 156 -13.55 4.73 2.36
C ARG A 156 -14.76 5.22 3.17
N MET A 157 -15.14 6.49 3.02
CA MET A 157 -16.31 7.06 3.68
C MET A 157 -17.60 6.36 3.22
N GLU A 158 -17.75 6.12 1.92
CA GLU A 158 -18.86 5.37 1.35
C GLU A 158 -18.99 3.96 1.97
N ALA A 159 -17.87 3.28 2.18
CA ALA A 159 -17.87 1.97 2.86
C ALA A 159 -18.35 2.09 4.31
N GLU A 160 -17.88 3.10 5.05
CA GLU A 160 -18.27 3.33 6.44
C GLU A 160 -19.76 3.66 6.57
N GLU A 161 -20.31 4.44 5.64
CA GLU A 161 -21.75 4.77 5.57
C GLU A 161 -22.64 3.54 5.32
N ASN A 162 -22.07 2.47 4.75
CA ASN A 162 -22.76 1.21 4.48
C ASN A 162 -22.30 0.06 5.40
N ASP A 163 -21.76 0.38 6.59
CA ASP A 163 -21.30 -0.60 7.58
C ASP A 163 -20.28 -1.63 7.03
N ALA A 164 -19.46 -1.20 6.06
CA ALA A 164 -18.46 -2.00 5.39
C ALA A 164 -17.02 -1.54 5.72
N TYR A 165 -16.07 -2.47 5.58
CA TYR A 165 -14.66 -2.21 5.84
C TYR A 165 -13.93 -1.57 4.66
N ALA A 166 -14.38 -1.79 3.43
CA ALA A 166 -13.81 -1.14 2.27
C ALA A 166 -14.82 -1.14 1.13
N ALA A 167 -14.68 -0.16 0.23
CA ALA A 167 -15.34 -0.19 -1.05
C ALA A 167 -14.33 -0.64 -2.12
N ILE A 168 -14.74 -1.51 -3.01
CA ILE A 168 -13.94 -2.11 -4.08
C ILE A 168 -14.25 -1.35 -5.35
N TRP A 169 -13.22 -0.80 -5.99
CA TRP A 169 -13.37 -0.17 -7.28
C TRP A 169 -13.46 -1.19 -8.40
N LEU A 170 -14.17 -0.78 -9.43
CA LEU A 170 -14.14 -1.37 -10.75
C LEU A 170 -13.45 -0.39 -11.71
N ASP A 171 -12.81 -0.90 -12.75
CA ASP A 171 -12.27 -0.07 -13.82
C ASP A 171 -13.36 0.35 -14.83
N GLY A 172 -12.96 1.08 -15.88
CA GLY A 172 -13.87 1.59 -16.89
C GLY A 172 -14.61 0.51 -17.70
N GLU A 173 -14.18 -0.75 -17.62
CA GLU A 173 -14.83 -1.90 -18.27
C GLU A 173 -15.65 -2.74 -17.29
N GLY A 174 -15.76 -2.32 -16.02
CA GLY A 174 -16.44 -3.07 -14.97
C GLY A 174 -15.64 -4.26 -14.46
N ILE A 175 -14.33 -4.32 -14.74
CA ILE A 175 -13.42 -5.33 -14.20
C ILE A 175 -13.00 -4.93 -12.80
N VAL A 176 -12.82 -5.92 -11.92
CA VAL A 176 -12.41 -5.67 -10.54
C VAL A 176 -11.02 -5.05 -10.51
N ALA A 177 -10.91 -3.92 -9.80
CA ALA A 177 -9.67 -3.20 -9.62
C ALA A 177 -9.08 -3.46 -8.21
N GLU A 178 -9.18 -2.47 -7.30
CA GLU A 178 -8.63 -2.54 -5.95
C GLU A 178 -9.50 -1.78 -4.94
N GLY A 179 -9.19 -1.88 -3.64
CA GLY A 179 -9.78 -1.03 -2.61
C GLY A 179 -9.02 0.30 -2.42
N PRO A 180 -9.45 1.17 -1.50
CA PRO A 180 -8.89 2.52 -1.34
C PRO A 180 -7.41 2.55 -0.95
N ASN A 181 -6.85 1.48 -0.42
CA ASN A 181 -5.43 1.42 -0.05
C ASN A 181 -4.88 -0.01 -0.04
N MET A 182 -5.57 -0.94 -0.71
CA MET A 182 -5.32 -2.39 -0.65
C MET A 182 -5.67 -3.02 -2.00
N ASN A 183 -4.87 -3.98 -2.46
CA ASN A 183 -5.24 -4.84 -3.57
C ASN A 183 -6.29 -5.88 -3.10
N VAL A 184 -6.95 -6.54 -4.06
CA VAL A 184 -7.87 -7.66 -3.78
C VAL A 184 -7.31 -8.95 -4.37
N ALA A 185 -7.63 -10.08 -3.75
CA ALA A 185 -7.37 -11.41 -4.31
C ALA A 185 -8.53 -12.35 -4.01
N PHE A 186 -8.62 -13.40 -4.80
CA PHE A 186 -9.71 -14.38 -4.76
C PHE A 186 -9.15 -15.80 -4.81
N VAL A 187 -9.84 -16.75 -4.19
CA VAL A 187 -9.57 -18.18 -4.34
C VAL A 187 -10.74 -18.81 -5.07
N THR A 188 -10.49 -19.36 -6.25
CA THR A 188 -11.54 -19.98 -7.08
C THR A 188 -12.02 -21.30 -6.48
N LYS A 189 -13.12 -21.82 -7.06
CA LYS A 189 -13.61 -23.18 -6.75
C LYS A 189 -12.58 -24.28 -7.07
N ASP A 190 -11.74 -24.03 -8.07
CA ASP A 190 -10.65 -24.92 -8.48
C ASP A 190 -9.36 -24.71 -7.66
N LYS A 191 -9.45 -23.97 -6.54
CA LYS A 191 -8.34 -23.66 -5.64
C LYS A 191 -7.18 -22.91 -6.32
N GLU A 192 -7.48 -22.01 -7.24
CA GLU A 192 -6.49 -21.07 -7.80
C GLU A 192 -6.56 -19.73 -7.07
N LEU A 193 -5.41 -19.17 -6.69
CA LEU A 193 -5.33 -17.78 -6.22
C LEU A 193 -5.30 -16.85 -7.43
N LEU A 194 -6.28 -15.95 -7.51
CA LEU A 194 -6.40 -14.95 -8.56
C LEU A 194 -6.22 -13.54 -8.00
N MET A 195 -5.50 -12.70 -8.73
CA MET A 195 -5.38 -11.28 -8.44
C MET A 195 -5.60 -10.48 -9.73
N PRO A 196 -6.31 -9.33 -9.69
CA PRO A 196 -6.41 -8.42 -10.83
C PRO A 196 -5.05 -7.97 -11.37
N ASN A 197 -5.00 -7.65 -12.66
CA ASN A 197 -3.80 -7.12 -13.32
C ASN A 197 -3.40 -5.75 -12.74
N PHE A 198 -2.10 -5.48 -12.70
CA PHE A 198 -1.55 -4.21 -12.17
C PHE A 198 -1.56 -3.05 -13.18
N ASP A 199 -2.20 -3.21 -14.34
CA ASP A 199 -2.23 -2.19 -15.39
C ASP A 199 -3.10 -0.98 -15.02
N ASN A 200 -4.15 -1.22 -14.23
CA ASN A 200 -5.14 -0.20 -13.83
C ASN A 200 -5.17 0.06 -12.32
N ILE A 201 -4.25 -0.55 -11.55
CA ILE A 201 -4.22 -0.49 -10.08
C ILE A 201 -2.80 -0.36 -9.55
N LEU A 202 -2.65 -0.04 -8.27
CA LEU A 202 -1.33 0.03 -7.69
C LEU A 202 -0.64 -1.33 -7.69
N SER A 203 0.60 -1.36 -8.18
CA SER A 203 1.49 -2.51 -8.07
C SER A 203 1.99 -2.70 -6.62
N GLY A 204 1.13 -3.31 -5.78
CA GLY A 204 1.33 -3.50 -4.35
C GLY A 204 2.57 -4.34 -4.01
N CYS A 205 3.48 -3.84 -3.16
CA CYS A 205 4.60 -4.64 -2.64
C CYS A 205 4.10 -5.87 -1.87
N THR A 206 3.20 -5.66 -0.90
CA THR A 206 2.55 -6.74 -0.15
C THR A 206 1.82 -7.73 -1.07
N ALA A 207 1.12 -7.25 -2.09
CA ALA A 207 0.43 -8.09 -3.06
C ALA A 207 1.40 -8.99 -3.85
N LYS A 208 2.49 -8.42 -4.36
CA LYS A 208 3.56 -9.19 -5.03
C LYS A 208 4.21 -10.19 -4.10
N ARG A 209 4.42 -9.83 -2.83
CA ARG A 209 5.01 -10.72 -1.85
C ARG A 209 4.08 -11.87 -1.50
N VAL A 210 2.78 -11.61 -1.34
CA VAL A 210 1.74 -12.64 -1.17
C VAL A 210 1.70 -13.58 -2.37
N LEU A 211 1.74 -13.08 -3.61
CA LEU A 211 1.82 -13.95 -4.80
C LEU A 211 3.06 -14.85 -4.78
N THR A 212 4.19 -14.34 -4.27
CA THR A 212 5.43 -15.13 -4.11
C THR A 212 5.25 -16.23 -3.04
N LEU A 213 4.73 -15.87 -1.87
CA LEU A 213 4.49 -16.78 -0.74
C LEU A 213 3.37 -17.79 -1.03
N ALA A 214 2.43 -17.48 -1.90
CA ALA A 214 1.37 -18.40 -2.30
C ALA A 214 1.90 -19.67 -3.00
N ASN A 215 3.11 -19.62 -3.59
CA ASN A 215 3.76 -20.81 -4.13
C ASN A 215 4.05 -21.88 -3.07
N GLU A 216 4.16 -21.50 -1.79
CA GLU A 216 4.29 -22.47 -0.70
C GLU A 216 2.99 -23.28 -0.54
N LEU A 217 1.84 -22.61 -0.59
CA LEU A 217 0.54 -23.27 -0.55
C LEU A 217 0.27 -24.13 -1.78
N VAL A 218 0.83 -23.78 -2.94
CA VAL A 218 0.80 -24.64 -4.14
C VAL A 218 1.62 -25.91 -3.91
N ARG A 219 2.84 -25.80 -3.37
CA ARG A 219 3.69 -26.97 -3.05
C ARG A 219 3.05 -27.89 -2.02
N GLU A 220 2.30 -27.34 -1.07
CA GLU A 220 1.55 -28.09 -0.05
C GLU A 220 0.23 -28.69 -0.57
N GLY A 221 -0.15 -28.43 -1.83
CA GLY A 221 -1.42 -28.90 -2.41
C GLY A 221 -2.67 -28.19 -1.87
N LYS A 222 -2.49 -27.09 -1.12
CA LYS A 222 -3.59 -26.23 -0.64
C LYS A 222 -4.15 -25.36 -1.77
N LEU A 223 -3.31 -24.95 -2.72
CA LEU A 223 -3.67 -24.28 -3.98
C LEU A 223 -3.24 -25.12 -5.18
N GLN A 224 -3.92 -24.98 -6.31
CA GLN A 224 -3.54 -25.57 -7.60
C GLN A 224 -2.64 -24.64 -8.43
N GLY A 225 -2.72 -23.33 -8.18
CA GLY A 225 -1.92 -22.35 -8.91
C GLY A 225 -2.18 -20.92 -8.46
N VAL A 226 -1.39 -20.01 -9.02
CA VAL A 226 -1.48 -18.56 -8.81
C VAL A 226 -1.54 -17.89 -10.18
N LYS A 227 -2.50 -16.99 -10.39
CA LYS A 227 -2.64 -16.23 -11.66
C LYS A 227 -2.90 -14.76 -11.38
N VAL A 228 -2.34 -13.92 -12.24
CA VAL A 228 -2.64 -12.48 -12.32
C VAL A 228 -3.33 -12.26 -13.65
N ARG A 229 -4.61 -11.84 -13.60
CA ARG A 229 -5.43 -11.55 -14.78
C ARG A 229 -6.65 -10.73 -14.41
N ASN A 230 -7.36 -10.21 -15.40
CA ASN A 230 -8.67 -9.59 -15.17
C ASN A 230 -9.63 -10.58 -14.50
N VAL A 231 -10.36 -10.06 -13.50
CA VAL A 231 -11.39 -10.78 -12.74
C VAL A 231 -12.68 -9.99 -12.86
N THR A 232 -13.76 -10.61 -13.29
CA THR A 232 -15.07 -9.95 -13.33
C THR A 232 -15.70 -9.93 -11.94
N VAL A 233 -16.63 -9.01 -11.69
CA VAL A 233 -17.37 -8.96 -10.41
C VAL A 233 -18.08 -10.29 -10.15
N ASP A 234 -18.72 -10.86 -11.17
CA ASP A 234 -19.40 -12.15 -11.07
C ASP A 234 -18.47 -13.29 -10.68
N GLU A 235 -17.26 -13.32 -11.24
CA GLU A 235 -16.24 -14.31 -10.89
C GLU A 235 -15.76 -14.12 -9.45
N GLY A 236 -15.43 -12.88 -9.08
CA GLY A 236 -14.97 -12.54 -7.74
C GLY A 236 -16.01 -12.87 -6.67
N LYS A 237 -17.29 -12.55 -6.89
CA LYS A 237 -18.39 -12.87 -5.97
C LYS A 237 -18.71 -14.37 -5.89
N LYS A 238 -18.39 -15.16 -6.92
CA LYS A 238 -18.56 -16.63 -6.94
C LYS A 238 -17.35 -17.41 -6.40
N SER A 239 -16.30 -16.71 -5.97
CA SER A 239 -15.10 -17.30 -5.39
C SER A 239 -15.38 -18.02 -4.05
N ASN A 240 -14.51 -18.96 -3.68
CA ASN A 240 -14.56 -19.63 -2.38
C ASN A 240 -14.01 -18.73 -1.25
N GLU A 241 -13.04 -17.87 -1.57
CA GLU A 241 -12.48 -16.89 -0.63
C GLU A 241 -12.19 -15.59 -1.36
N MET A 242 -12.32 -14.47 -0.66
CA MET A 242 -11.86 -13.16 -1.08
C MET A 242 -11.02 -12.55 0.04
N MET A 243 -10.02 -11.73 -0.29
CA MET A 243 -9.19 -11.06 0.71
C MET A 243 -8.68 -9.70 0.22
N LEU A 244 -8.48 -8.78 1.16
CA LEU A 244 -7.75 -7.53 0.94
C LEU A 244 -6.27 -7.71 1.29
N ILE A 245 -5.39 -7.09 0.52
CA ILE A 245 -3.94 -7.20 0.67
C ILE A 245 -3.27 -5.83 0.65
N GLY A 246 -2.50 -5.50 1.70
CA GLY A 246 -1.75 -4.24 1.74
C GLY A 246 -0.96 -4.04 3.03
N SER A 247 0.03 -3.14 3.02
CA SER A 247 0.98 -3.00 4.14
C SER A 247 0.35 -2.72 5.51
N GLY A 248 -0.85 -2.13 5.55
CA GLY A 248 -1.57 -1.83 6.78
C GLY A 248 -2.44 -2.98 7.33
N VAL A 249 -2.85 -3.91 6.48
CA VAL A 249 -3.73 -5.04 6.87
C VAL A 249 -3.07 -6.41 6.68
N LEU A 250 -1.94 -6.45 5.97
CA LEU A 250 -1.29 -7.63 5.41
C LEU A 250 -2.24 -8.43 4.51
N VAL A 251 -2.99 -9.36 5.08
CA VAL A 251 -4.04 -10.16 4.41
C VAL A 251 -5.28 -10.16 5.30
N ARG A 252 -6.41 -9.69 4.78
CA ARG A 252 -7.67 -9.56 5.51
C ARG A 252 -8.79 -10.34 4.80
N PRO A 253 -9.35 -11.41 5.40
CA PRO A 253 -10.44 -12.17 4.78
C PRO A 253 -11.71 -11.33 4.58
N VAL A 254 -12.33 -11.44 3.41
CA VAL A 254 -13.62 -10.84 3.07
C VAL A 254 -14.68 -11.93 3.04
N ILE A 255 -15.72 -11.78 3.85
CA ILE A 255 -16.79 -12.78 4.02
C ILE A 255 -18.09 -12.39 3.30
N GLN A 256 -18.21 -11.13 2.88
CA GLN A 256 -19.36 -10.61 2.18
C GLN A 256 -18.94 -9.47 1.26
N TRP A 257 -19.43 -9.46 0.02
CA TRP A 257 -19.28 -8.37 -0.93
C TRP A 257 -20.65 -7.94 -1.44
N ASP A 258 -21.02 -6.69 -1.15
CA ASP A 258 -22.39 -6.18 -1.27
C ASP A 258 -23.32 -7.11 -0.49
N GLU A 259 -24.39 -7.60 -1.11
CA GLU A 259 -25.34 -8.50 -0.44
C GLU A 259 -24.99 -9.98 -0.60
N GLN A 260 -23.87 -10.29 -1.26
CA GLN A 260 -23.45 -11.65 -1.54
C GLN A 260 -22.42 -12.13 -0.51
N VAL A 261 -22.76 -13.22 0.16
CA VAL A 261 -21.82 -13.97 1.00
C VAL A 261 -20.74 -14.59 0.12
N ILE A 262 -19.48 -14.43 0.51
CA ILE A 262 -18.34 -15.07 -0.15
C ILE A 262 -18.11 -16.43 0.50
N GLY A 263 -17.97 -17.48 -0.32
CA GLY A 263 -17.79 -18.85 0.18
C GLY A 263 -18.92 -19.28 1.12
N ASP A 264 -18.56 -19.61 2.35
CA ASP A 264 -19.49 -20.00 3.43
C ASP A 264 -19.70 -18.89 4.48
N GLY A 265 -19.23 -17.67 4.20
CA GLY A 265 -19.33 -16.52 5.10
C GLY A 265 -18.37 -16.53 6.27
N LYS A 266 -17.31 -17.35 6.21
CA LYS A 266 -16.26 -17.44 7.24
C LYS A 266 -14.89 -17.05 6.68
N GLU A 267 -13.95 -16.79 7.57
CA GLU A 267 -12.56 -16.54 7.23
C GLU A 267 -11.96 -17.75 6.50
N GLY A 268 -11.63 -17.55 5.23
CA GLY A 268 -11.12 -18.59 4.37
C GLY A 268 -9.73 -19.12 4.81
N PRO A 269 -9.49 -20.44 4.77
CA PRO A 269 -8.23 -21.03 5.20
C PRO A 269 -7.03 -20.55 4.38
N VAL A 270 -7.15 -20.29 3.07
CA VAL A 270 -6.04 -19.78 2.26
C VAL A 270 -5.66 -18.38 2.72
N ALA A 271 -6.63 -17.49 2.93
CA ALA A 271 -6.38 -16.14 3.43
C ALA A 271 -5.65 -16.16 4.80
N LEU A 272 -6.05 -17.05 5.72
CA LEU A 272 -5.41 -17.20 7.02
C LEU A 272 -3.98 -17.78 6.92
N ASN A 273 -3.76 -18.74 6.02
CA ASN A 273 -2.42 -19.26 5.75
C ASN A 273 -1.51 -18.17 5.16
N LEU A 274 -1.99 -17.40 4.19
CA LEU A 274 -1.22 -16.30 3.58
C LEU A 274 -0.90 -15.20 4.59
N LEU A 275 -1.84 -14.86 5.48
CA LEU A 275 -1.59 -13.95 6.61
C LEU A 275 -0.46 -14.47 7.50
N SER A 276 -0.51 -15.76 7.86
CA SER A 276 0.51 -16.39 8.69
C SER A 276 1.88 -16.37 8.02
N LEU A 277 1.94 -16.73 6.73
CA LEU A 277 3.17 -16.73 5.94
C LEU A 277 3.80 -15.34 5.84
N ILE A 278 3.02 -14.29 5.57
CA ILE A 278 3.59 -12.94 5.46
C ILE A 278 4.04 -12.39 6.83
N ILE A 279 3.33 -12.72 7.91
CA ILE A 279 3.77 -12.37 9.27
C ILE A 279 5.10 -13.06 9.60
N GLU A 280 5.23 -14.35 9.28
CA GLU A 280 6.47 -15.09 9.44
C GLU A 280 7.59 -14.48 8.59
N ASP A 281 7.32 -14.20 7.32
CA ASP A 281 8.29 -13.57 6.43
C ASP A 281 8.76 -12.19 6.91
N MET A 282 7.90 -11.41 7.57
CA MET A 282 8.31 -10.15 8.21
C MET A 282 9.23 -10.36 9.43
N LYS A 283 9.07 -11.46 10.16
CA LYS A 283 9.82 -11.79 11.40
C LYS A 283 11.12 -12.55 11.16
N SER A 284 11.12 -13.46 10.19
CA SER A 284 12.21 -14.43 9.95
C SER A 284 12.57 -14.57 8.47
N GLY A 285 11.95 -13.80 7.57
CA GLY A 285 12.26 -13.83 6.15
C GLY A 285 13.71 -13.45 5.81
N PRO A 286 14.14 -13.68 4.56
CA PRO A 286 15.52 -13.47 4.15
C PRO A 286 15.94 -12.00 4.17
N PRO A 287 17.25 -11.70 4.19
CA PRO A 287 17.76 -10.33 4.17
C PRO A 287 17.30 -9.49 2.97
N THR A 288 16.89 -10.13 1.87
CA THR A 288 16.36 -9.46 0.66
C THR A 288 15.02 -8.77 0.86
N VAL A 289 14.29 -9.11 1.92
CA VAL A 289 13.00 -8.49 2.28
C VAL A 289 13.03 -7.83 3.66
N ARG A 290 14.14 -7.92 4.39
CA ARG A 290 14.28 -7.37 5.75
C ARG A 290 15.57 -6.57 5.88
N VAL A 291 15.43 -5.26 5.94
CA VAL A 291 16.57 -4.34 6.13
C VAL A 291 16.74 -4.05 7.63
N PRO A 292 17.87 -4.42 8.25
CA PRO A 292 18.10 -4.15 9.67
C PRO A 292 18.25 -2.65 9.92
N VAL A 293 17.66 -2.17 11.01
CA VAL A 293 17.84 -0.78 11.47
C VAL A 293 18.91 -0.76 12.60
N PRO A 294 19.96 0.07 12.48
CA PRO A 294 20.96 0.22 13.53
C PRO A 294 20.44 1.18 14.61
N TYR A 295 19.80 0.65 15.65
CA TYR A 295 19.25 1.41 16.78
C TYR A 295 20.30 1.87 17.78
#